data_AF-A0AAD4W9N3-F1
#
_entry.id   AF-A0AAD4W9N3-F1
#
_cell.length_a   1.000
_cell.length_b   1.000
_cell.length_c   1.000
_cell.angle_alpha   90.00
_cell.angle_beta   90.00
_cell.angle_gamma   90.00
#
_symmetry.space_group_name_H-M   'P 1'
#
loop_
_entity.id
_entity.type
_entity.pdbx_description
1 polymer ?
#
loop_
_entity_poly.entity_id
_entity_poly.type
_entity_poly.pdbx_seq_one_letter_code
_entity_poly.pdbx_strand_id
1 'polypeptide(L)'
;MAPPILSLVLPSETGRVLSSQSHTVQGYVGNKSAAFPLQLLGYDVDPINSVQFSNHTGYLTFKGQVLNGQQLWEFIEGLEVLAIIKYVY
;
A
#
# COMPACT_ATOMS: atom_id res chain seq x y z
N MET A 1 -19.97 1.12 -5.11
CA MET A 1 -20.03 0.28 -3.90
C MET A 1 -19.08 0.91 -2.89
N ALA A 2 -19.60 1.43 -1.78
CA ALA A 2 -18.80 2.11 -0.74
C ALA A 2 -17.94 1.08 0.03
N PRO A 3 -16.78 1.48 0.60
CA PRO A 3 -15.97 0.57 1.41
C PRO A 3 -16.79 0.02 2.59
N PRO A 4 -16.47 -1.21 3.07
CA PRO A 4 -17.17 -1.79 4.21
C PRO A 4 -17.07 -0.84 5.41
N ILE A 5 -18.25 -0.53 5.99
CA ILE A 5 -18.47 0.45 7.07
C ILE A 5 -17.47 0.30 8.23
N LEU A 6 -16.94 -0.90 8.45
CA LEU A 6 -16.06 -1.22 9.58
C LEU A 6 -14.74 -0.41 9.59
N SER A 7 -14.15 -0.10 8.43
CA SER A 7 -12.89 0.67 8.37
C SER A 7 -13.09 2.18 8.52
N LEU A 8 -14.32 2.66 8.34
CA LEU A 8 -14.69 4.07 8.58
C LEU A 8 -15.09 4.33 10.04
N VAL A 9 -15.53 3.30 10.76
CA VAL A 9 -16.16 3.41 12.08
C VAL A 9 -15.19 3.14 13.23
N LEU A 10 -14.14 2.35 13.02
CA LEU A 10 -13.12 2.08 14.04
C LEU A 10 -11.78 2.68 13.59
N PRO A 11 -11.48 3.94 13.94
CA PRO A 11 -10.14 4.47 13.72
C PRO A 11 -9.15 3.59 14.47
N SER A 12 -8.08 3.17 13.80
CA SER A 12 -6.89 2.69 14.48
C SER A 12 -6.51 3.73 15.54
N GLU A 13 -6.31 3.30 16.78
CA GLU A 13 -5.87 4.20 17.86
C GLU A 13 -4.48 4.82 17.57
N THR A 14 -3.72 4.21 16.65
CA THR A 14 -2.37 4.65 16.25
C THR A 14 -2.35 5.45 14.93
N GLY A 15 -3.45 5.44 14.16
CA GLY A 15 -3.60 6.12 12.89
C GLY A 15 -3.51 5.21 11.65
N ARG A 16 -3.54 5.85 10.47
CA ARG A 16 -3.52 5.22 9.14
C ARG A 16 -2.25 5.58 8.39
N VAL A 17 -1.67 4.62 7.68
CA VAL A 17 -0.44 4.77 6.89
C VAL A 17 -0.70 4.37 5.44
N LEU A 18 -0.53 5.31 4.51
CA LEU A 18 -0.47 5.04 3.08
C LEU A 18 0.98 4.67 2.71
N SER A 19 1.27 3.39 2.50
CA SER A 19 2.63 2.90 2.26
C SER A 19 2.90 2.68 0.76
N SER A 20 3.60 3.62 0.12
CA SER A 20 3.99 3.53 -1.29
C SER A 20 5.42 3.00 -1.43
N GLN A 21 5.56 1.70 -1.72
CA GLN A 21 6.86 1.01 -1.79
C GLN A 21 6.81 -0.16 -2.78
N SER A 22 7.94 -0.83 -3.00
CA SER A 22 7.99 -2.04 -3.83
C SER A 22 7.33 -3.24 -3.16
N HIS A 23 6.93 -4.24 -3.96
CA HIS A 23 6.44 -5.53 -3.46
C HIS A 23 7.11 -6.70 -4.17
N THR A 24 7.37 -7.78 -3.42
CA THR A 24 7.94 -9.03 -3.92
C THR A 24 7.12 -10.24 -3.48
N VAL A 25 6.96 -11.23 -4.36
CA VAL A 25 6.28 -12.49 -4.00
C VAL A 25 7.14 -13.32 -3.06
N GLN A 26 8.42 -13.52 -3.37
CA GLN A 26 9.40 -14.21 -2.54
C GLN A 26 10.33 -13.20 -1.85
N GLY A 27 10.68 -13.50 -0.59
CA GLY A 27 11.47 -12.63 0.27
C GLY A 27 10.63 -11.60 1.01
N TYR A 28 11.28 -10.80 1.85
CA TYR A 28 10.67 -9.70 2.59
C TYR A 28 11.47 -8.44 2.29
N VAL A 29 10.91 -7.60 1.40
CA VAL A 29 11.36 -6.23 1.12
C VAL A 29 10.15 -5.33 0.85
N GLY A 30 10.33 -4.01 0.93
CA GLY A 30 9.29 -3.02 0.64
C GLY A 30 8.01 -3.24 1.46
N ASN A 31 6.84 -3.12 0.84
CA ASN A 31 5.54 -3.28 1.50
C ASN A 31 5.36 -4.63 2.18
N LYS A 32 5.98 -5.69 1.66
CA LYS A 32 5.93 -7.02 2.32
C LYS A 32 6.69 -7.05 3.65
N SER A 33 7.68 -6.17 3.84
CA SER A 33 8.37 -5.98 5.13
C SER A 33 7.77 -4.90 6.01
N ALA A 34 7.11 -3.91 5.42
CA ALA A 34 6.59 -2.76 6.17
C ALA A 34 5.18 -3.02 6.71
N ALA A 35 4.30 -3.65 5.91
CA ALA A 35 2.87 -3.75 6.25
C ALA A 35 2.64 -4.59 7.51
N PHE A 36 3.24 -5.78 7.60
CA PHE A 36 2.99 -6.67 8.73
C PHE A 36 3.46 -6.09 10.08
N PRO A 37 4.67 -5.53 10.22
CA PRO A 37 5.06 -4.86 11.47
C PRO A 37 4.16 -3.68 11.84
N LEU A 38 3.77 -2.85 10.88
CA LEU A 38 2.87 -1.72 11.14
C LEU A 38 1.49 -2.18 11.62
N GLN A 39 0.93 -3.20 10.96
CA GLN A 39 -0.34 -3.81 11.37
C GLN A 39 -0.24 -4.46 12.76
N LEU A 40 0.87 -5.12 13.07
CA LEU A 40 1.12 -5.68 14.41
C LEU A 40 1.18 -4.59 15.48
N LEU A 41 1.69 -3.41 15.14
CA LEU A 41 1.73 -2.23 16.01
C LEU A 41 0.39 -1.48 16.08
N GLY A 42 -0.65 -1.97 15.40
CA GLY A 42 -2.00 -1.42 15.45
C GLY A 42 -2.32 -0.36 14.40
N TYR A 43 -1.42 -0.08 13.45
CA TYR A 43 -1.70 0.85 12.35
C TYR A 43 -2.64 0.21 11.32
N ASP A 44 -3.54 1.03 10.77
CA ASP A 44 -4.26 0.69 9.55
C ASP A 44 -3.37 1.03 8.35
N VAL A 45 -3.08 0.07 7.48
CA VAL A 45 -2.06 0.23 6.42
C VAL A 45 -2.70 0.00 5.06
N ASP A 46 -2.62 1.03 4.22
CA ASP A 46 -3.03 1.00 2.82
C ASP A 46 -1.78 0.93 1.93
N PRO A 47 -1.35 -0.26 1.47
CA PRO A 47 -0.15 -0.39 0.64
C PRO A 47 -0.45 -0.06 -0.84
N ILE A 48 0.34 0.84 -1.43
CA ILE A 48 0.46 1.02 -2.88
C ILE A 48 1.77 0.37 -3.33
N ASN A 49 1.68 -0.63 -4.21
CA ASN A 49 2.85 -1.35 -4.70
C ASN A 49 3.39 -0.69 -5.97
N SER A 50 4.51 0.02 -5.87
CA SER A 50 5.15 0.69 -7.02
C SER A 50 5.70 -0.30 -8.05
N VAL A 51 6.05 -1.51 -7.60
CA VAL A 51 6.37 -2.65 -8.44
C VAL A 51 5.81 -3.91 -7.79
N GLN A 52 5.51 -4.91 -8.62
CA GLN A 52 5.20 -6.26 -8.17
C GLN A 52 6.10 -7.25 -8.89
N PHE A 53 7.15 -7.68 -8.20
CA PHE A 53 8.14 -8.63 -8.74
C PHE A 53 8.05 -10.00 -8.08
N SER A 54 8.57 -11.02 -8.77
CA SER A 54 8.72 -12.39 -8.25
C SER A 54 9.59 -12.43 -6.98
N ASN A 55 10.63 -11.62 -6.93
CA ASN A 55 11.65 -11.56 -5.87
C ASN A 55 12.41 -10.23 -5.98
N HIS A 56 13.25 -9.92 -4.99
CA HIS A 56 14.10 -8.74 -5.05
C HIS A 56 15.24 -8.90 -6.07
N THR A 57 15.82 -7.77 -6.50
CA THR A 57 16.86 -7.67 -7.54
C THR A 57 18.23 -8.22 -7.13
N GLY A 58 18.36 -8.77 -5.91
CA GLY A 58 19.57 -9.44 -5.45
C GLY A 58 19.69 -10.89 -5.96
N TYR A 59 18.61 -11.44 -6.53
CA TYR A 59 18.64 -12.72 -7.24
C TYR A 59 19.13 -12.53 -8.68
N LEU A 60 19.63 -13.61 -9.28
CA LEU A 60 20.12 -13.62 -10.66
C LEU A 60 19.07 -13.17 -11.69
N THR A 61 17.80 -13.53 -11.46
CA THR A 61 16.69 -13.12 -12.32
C THR A 61 15.50 -12.68 -11.48
N PHE A 62 14.68 -11.79 -12.05
CA PHE A 62 13.40 -11.39 -11.51
C PHE A 62 12.45 -11.07 -12.67
N LYS A 63 11.15 -11.19 -12.42
CA LYS A 63 10.08 -10.86 -13.38
C LYS A 63 8.96 -10.13 -12.66
N GLY A 64 8.21 -9.33 -13.40
CA GLY A 64 6.97 -8.74 -12.89
C GLY A 64 6.68 -7.39 -13.54
N GLN A 65 5.91 -6.57 -12.83
CA GLN A 65 5.30 -5.37 -13.36
C GLN A 65 5.72 -4.13 -12.57
N VAL A 66 5.75 -2.99 -13.26
CA VAL A 66 6.02 -1.67 -12.69
C VAL A 66 4.73 -0.86 -12.77
N LEU A 67 4.33 -0.25 -11.67
CA LEU A 67 3.25 0.72 -11.62
C LEU A 67 3.78 2.05 -12.16
N ASN A 68 3.22 2.52 -13.27
CA ASN A 68 3.63 3.79 -13.86
C ASN A 68 2.93 4.99 -13.17
N GLY A 69 3.37 6.20 -13.49
CA GLY A 69 2.85 7.42 -12.85
C GLY A 69 1.37 7.69 -13.10
N GLN A 70 0.85 7.31 -14.27
CA GLN A 70 -0.58 7.47 -14.57
C GLN A 70 -1.42 6.50 -13.74
N GLN A 71 -1.00 5.24 -13.64
CA GLN A 71 -1.67 4.23 -12.82
C GLN A 71 -1.62 4.60 -11.32
N LEU A 72 -0.51 5.18 -10.87
CA LEU A 72 -0.42 5.72 -9.50
C LEU A 72 -1.47 6.83 -9.29
N TRP A 73 -1.59 7.76 -10.23
CA TRP A 73 -2.59 8.83 -10.13
C TRP A 73 -4.02 8.30 -10.08
N GLU A 74 -4.35 7.30 -10.91
CA GLU A 74 -5.67 6.65 -10.88
C GLU A 74 -6.01 6.08 -9.49
N PHE A 75 -5.02 5.55 -8.76
CA PHE A 75 -5.23 5.09 -7.38
C PHE A 75 -5.43 6.25 -6.41
N ILE A 76 -4.64 7.32 -6.51
CA ILE A 76 -4.80 8.49 -5.64
C ILE A 76 -6.16 9.15 -5.85
N GLU A 77 -6.57 9.39 -7.09
CA GLU A 77 -7.89 9.93 -7.42
C GLU A 77 -9.02 9.04 -6.88
N GLY A 78 -8.90 7.72 -7.04
CA GLY A 78 -9.87 6.77 -6.50
C GLY A 78 -10.01 6.85 -4.98
N LEU A 79 -8.89 7.04 -4.27
CA LEU A 79 -8.88 7.17 -2.82
C LEU A 79 -9.36 8.55 -2.34
N GLU A 80 -9.10 9.62 -3.11
CA GLU A 80 -9.63 10.97 -2.86
C GLU A 80 -11.16 11.02 -2.98
N VAL A 81 -11.72 10.39 -4.02
CA VAL A 81 -13.19 10.29 -4.22
C VAL A 81 -13.88 9.61 -3.03
N LEU A 82 -13.18 8.68 -2.37
CA LEU A 82 -13.68 7.97 -1.18
C LEU A 82 -13.41 8.74 0.13
N ALA A 83 -12.77 9.91 0.07
CA ALA A 83 -12.34 10.71 1.22
C ALA A 83 -11.48 9.92 2.23
N ILE A 84 -10.77 8.89 1.77
CA ILE A 84 -9.89 8.04 2.59
C ILE A 84 -8.56 8.75 2.86
N ILE A 85 -8.02 9.43 1.85
CA ILE A 85 -6.87 10.32 2.01
C ILE A 85 -7.38 11.74 2.23
N LYS A 86 -7.09 12.32 3.39
CA LYS A 86 -7.30 13.75 3.64
C LYS A 86 -5.97 14.45 3.38
N TYR A 87 -5.76 14.97 2.16
CA TYR A 87 -4.70 15.94 1.93
C TYR A 87 -5.10 17.23 2.64
N VAL A 88 -4.39 17.57 3.72
CA VAL A 88 -4.43 18.90 4.30
C VAL A 88 -3.58 19.78 3.37
N TYR A 89 -4.24 20.62 2.59
CA TYR A 89 -3.60 21.77 1.97
C TYR A 89 -3.51 22.92 2.98
#